data_AF-A0ABD2P6K0-F1
#
_entry.id   AF-A0ABD2P6K0-F1
#
_cell.length_a   1.000
_cell.length_b   1.000
_cell.length_c   1.000
_cell.angle_alpha   90.00
_cell.angle_beta   90.00
_cell.angle_gamma   90.00
#
_symmetry.space_group_name_H-M   'P 1'
#
loop_
_entity.id
_entity.type
_entity.pdbx_description
1 polymer ?
#
loop_
_entity_poly.entity_id
_entity_poly.type
_entity_poly.pdbx_seq_one_letter_code
_entity_poly.pdbx_strand_id
1 'polypeptide(L)'
;MKQLKNDAAQNNPCLKEQELTYKCYNKNNFDYDKCALQIENYKSCKSFWHMVRMDRKRKGINPNVPPVEEREQVKKEYLSRFGK
;
A
#
# COMPACT_ATOMS: atom_id res chain seq x y z
N MET A 1 -15.89 0.49 -15.67
CA MET A 1 -15.75 0.40 -14.19
C MET A 1 -14.73 -0.64 -13.73
N LYS A 2 -14.73 -1.89 -14.26
CA LYS A 2 -13.79 -2.97 -13.84
C LYS A 2 -12.32 -2.66 -14.18
N GLN A 3 -12.06 -2.05 -15.34
CA GLN A 3 -10.73 -1.64 -15.80
C GLN A 3 -10.04 -0.66 -14.82
N LEU A 4 -10.75 0.39 -14.41
CA LEU A 4 -10.25 1.44 -13.49
C LEU A 4 -9.78 0.88 -12.13
N LYS A 5 -10.48 -0.13 -11.60
CA LYS A 5 -10.07 -0.79 -10.35
C LYS A 5 -8.81 -1.63 -10.52
N ASN A 6 -8.64 -2.27 -11.68
CA ASN A 6 -7.45 -3.04 -11.99
C ASN A 6 -6.22 -2.13 -12.13
N ASP A 7 -6.36 -0.98 -12.80
CA ASP A 7 -5.27 -0.01 -12.96
C ASP A 7 -4.88 0.63 -11.62
N ALA A 8 -5.87 0.90 -10.76
CA ALA A 8 -5.62 1.37 -9.41
C ALA A 8 -4.87 0.32 -8.56
N ALA A 9 -5.24 -0.96 -8.66
CA ALA A 9 -4.56 -2.04 -7.96
C ALA A 9 -3.12 -2.22 -8.44
N GLN A 10 -2.85 -2.10 -9.74
CA GLN A 10 -1.50 -2.22 -10.31
C GLN A 10 -0.57 -1.08 -9.85
N ASN A 11 -1.07 0.14 -9.74
CA ASN A 11 -0.24 1.30 -9.40
C ASN A 11 -0.19 1.60 -7.89
N ASN A 12 -1.22 1.24 -7.13
CA ASN A 12 -1.30 1.50 -5.70
C ASN A 12 -1.27 0.19 -4.88
N PRO A 13 -0.11 -0.16 -4.28
CA PRO A 13 -0.01 -1.33 -3.42
C PRO A 13 -0.71 -1.17 -2.05
N CYS A 14 -1.23 0.02 -1.75
CA CYS A 14 -2.00 0.36 -0.56
C CYS A 14 -3.46 0.70 -0.87
N LEU A 15 -4.01 0.19 -1.98
CA LEU A 15 -5.38 0.48 -2.39
C LEU A 15 -6.39 0.11 -1.30
N LYS A 16 -6.19 -1.04 -0.64
CA LYS A 16 -7.07 -1.52 0.44
C LYS A 16 -7.09 -0.55 1.62
N GLU A 17 -5.94 -0.10 2.09
CA GLU A 17 -5.81 0.84 3.20
C GLU A 17 -6.39 2.22 2.83
N GLN A 18 -6.24 2.64 1.58
CA GLN A 18 -6.86 3.86 1.06
C GLN A 18 -8.40 3.74 1.08
N GLU A 19 -8.96 2.63 0.61
CA GLU A 19 -10.40 2.37 0.62
C GLU A 19 -10.96 2.33 2.06
N LEU A 20 -10.24 1.74 3.00
CA LEU A 20 -10.63 1.74 4.42
C LEU A 20 -10.63 3.15 5.01
N THR A 21 -9.65 3.98 4.65
CA THR A 21 -9.55 5.37 5.07
C THR A 21 -10.74 6.18 4.54
N TYR A 22 -11.05 6.07 3.24
CA TYR A 22 -12.22 6.75 2.64
C TYR A 22 -13.54 6.26 3.22
N LYS A 23 -13.68 4.95 3.47
CA LYS A 23 -14.87 4.40 4.14
C LYS A 23 -15.04 4.99 5.54
N CYS A 24 -13.95 5.19 6.27
CA CYS A 24 -13.99 5.83 7.58
C CYS A 24 -14.42 7.30 7.47
N TYR A 25 -13.85 8.06 6.53
CA TYR A 25 -14.24 9.47 6.32
C TYR A 25 -15.72 9.61 5.97
N ASN A 26 -16.22 8.80 5.03
CA ASN A 26 -17.62 8.83 4.63
C ASN A 26 -18.57 8.51 5.80
N LYS A 27 -18.15 7.63 6.73
CA LYS A 27 -18.96 7.27 7.91
C LYS A 27 -18.95 8.36 8.98
N ASN A 28 -17.86 9.13 9.08
CA ASN A 28 -17.63 10.08 10.17
C ASN A 28 -17.70 11.54 9.73
N ASN A 29 -18.38 11.85 8.62
CA ASN A 29 -18.47 13.22 8.07
C ASN A 29 -17.10 13.88 7.88
N PHE A 30 -16.11 13.12 7.41
CA PHE A 30 -14.73 13.57 7.19
C PHE A 30 -13.99 14.04 8.45
N ASP A 31 -14.45 13.61 9.63
CA ASP A 31 -13.70 13.77 10.88
C ASP A 31 -12.45 12.87 10.86
N TYR A 32 -11.29 13.49 10.66
CA TYR A 32 -10.00 12.82 10.53
C TYR A 32 -9.55 12.16 11.83
N ASP A 33 -9.90 12.74 12.99
CA ASP A 33 -9.46 12.24 14.29
C ASP A 33 -10.11 10.89 14.60
N LYS A 34 -11.38 10.71 14.19
CA LYS A 34 -12.10 9.42 14.28
C LYS A 34 -11.52 8.33 13.36
N CYS A 35 -10.65 8.69 12.44
CA CYS A 35 -10.05 7.80 11.45
C CYS A 35 -8.53 7.66 11.59
N ALA A 36 -7.95 8.12 12.71
CA ALA A 36 -6.51 8.12 12.95
C ALA A 36 -5.85 6.75 12.70
N LEU A 37 -6.50 5.65 13.11
CA LEU A 37 -5.99 4.29 12.90
C LEU A 37 -5.89 3.92 11.41
N GLN A 38 -6.93 4.20 10.62
CA GLN A 38 -6.95 3.90 9.18
C GLN A 38 -5.92 4.76 8.45
N ILE A 39 -5.79 6.03 8.84
CA ILE A 39 -4.77 6.95 8.34
C ILE A 39 -3.37 6.40 8.62
N GLU A 40 -3.11 5.96 9.85
CA GLU A 40 -1.79 5.45 10.25
C GLU A 40 -1.45 4.15 9.51
N ASN A 41 -2.42 3.25 9.33
CA ASN A 41 -2.24 2.06 8.51
C ASN A 41 -1.91 2.40 7.05
N TYR A 42 -2.59 3.39 6.47
CA TYR A 42 -2.30 3.85 5.11
C TYR A 42 -0.90 4.47 4.99
N LYS A 43 -0.47 5.27 5.97
CA LYS A 43 0.89 5.82 6.03
C LYS A 43 1.93 4.72 6.15
N SER A 44 1.75 3.78 7.07
CA SER A 44 2.64 2.64 7.27
C SER A 44 2.78 1.80 6.00
N CYS A 45 1.67 1.52 5.32
CA CYS A 45 1.69 0.83 4.04
C CYS A 45 2.51 1.59 2.98
N LYS A 46 2.29 2.90 2.82
CA LYS A 46 3.05 3.72 1.87
C LYS A 46 4.54 3.73 2.18
N SER A 47 4.91 3.87 3.45
CA SER A 47 6.31 3.85 3.89
C SER A 47 6.97 2.52 3.58
N PHE A 48 6.29 1.41 3.86
CA PHE A 48 6.77 0.07 3.53
C PHE A 48 7.03 -0.08 2.03
N TRP A 49 6.05 0.22 1.18
CA TRP A 49 6.21 0.05 -0.27
C TRP A 49 7.17 1.06 -0.90
N HIS A 50 7.37 2.22 -0.27
CA HIS A 50 8.44 3.14 -0.64
C HIS A 50 9.82 2.51 -0.44
N MET A 51 10.05 1.87 0.72
CA MET A 51 11.31 1.15 0.98
C MET A 51 11.53 0.01 0.01
N VAL A 52 10.50 -0.82 -0.25
CA VAL A 52 10.57 -1.90 -1.25
C VAL A 52 10.93 -1.35 -2.63
N ARG A 53 10.28 -0.27 -3.06
CA ARG A 53 10.54 0.38 -4.35
C ARG A 53 11.99 0.87 -4.45
N MET A 54 12.50 1.49 -3.39
CA MET A 54 13.88 1.98 -3.36
C MET A 54 14.90 0.86 -3.39
N ASP A 55 14.67 -0.23 -2.66
CA ASP A 55 15.55 -1.40 -2.67
C ASP A 55 15.55 -2.10 -4.03
N ARG A 56 14.37 -2.34 -4.62
CA ARG A 56 14.24 -2.90 -5.98
C ARG A 56 14.96 -2.04 -7.02
N LYS A 57 14.80 -0.71 -6.95
CA LYS A 57 15.49 0.23 -7.83
C LYS A 57 17.01 0.13 -7.68
N ARG A 58 17.54 0.05 -6.45
CA ARG A 58 18.98 -0.11 -6.19
C ARG A 58 19.53 -1.43 -6.75
N LYS A 59 18.71 -2.47 -6.80
CA LYS A 59 19.05 -3.78 -7.37
C LYS A 59 18.81 -3.88 -8.89
N GLY A 60 18.32 -2.82 -9.54
CA GLY A 60 18.01 -2.82 -10.97
C GLY A 60 16.78 -3.67 -11.34
N ILE A 61 15.90 -4.00 -10.38
CA ILE A 61 14.74 -4.87 -10.60
C ILE A 61 13.55 -4.03 -11.09
N ASN A 62 13.03 -4.37 -12.28
CA ASN A 62 11.83 -3.75 -12.85
C ASN A 62 10.70 -4.79 -12.99
N PRO A 63 9.42 -4.40 -12.77
CA PRO A 63 8.96 -3.08 -12.32
C PRO A 63 9.33 -2.79 -10.85
N ASN A 64 9.56 -1.51 -10.52
CA ASN A 64 9.96 -1.10 -9.17
C ASN A 64 8.83 -1.33 -8.13
N VAL A 65 7.56 -1.31 -8.56
CA VAL A 65 6.42 -1.80 -7.78
C VAL A 65 6.14 -3.23 -8.24
N PRO A 66 6.13 -4.23 -7.35
CA PRO A 66 5.82 -5.59 -7.77
C PRO A 66 4.40 -5.74 -8.35
N PRO A 67 4.22 -6.65 -9.34
CA PRO A 67 2.90 -7.08 -9.81
C PRO A 67 2.02 -7.54 -8.65
N VAL A 68 0.71 -7.39 -8.78
CA VAL A 68 -0.26 -7.68 -7.70
C VAL A 68 -0.10 -9.10 -7.15
N GLU A 69 0.14 -10.05 -8.03
CA GLU A 69 0.26 -11.49 -7.75
C GLU A 69 1.52 -11.81 -6.90
N GLU A 70 2.57 -11.00 -7.04
CA GLU A 70 3.84 -11.19 -6.34
C GLU A 70 3.91 -10.45 -4.99
N ARG A 71 2.99 -9.49 -4.75
CA ARG A 71 3.09 -8.58 -3.59
C ARG A 71 3.05 -9.28 -2.26
N GLU A 72 2.26 -10.33 -2.11
CA GLU A 72 2.21 -11.07 -0.84
C GLU A 72 3.55 -11.73 -0.51
N GLN A 73 4.19 -12.33 -1.52
CA GLN A 73 5.48 -12.98 -1.36
C GLN A 73 6.58 -11.95 -1.07
N VAL A 74 6.65 -10.87 -1.86
CA VAL A 74 7.60 -9.78 -1.64
C VAL A 74 7.40 -9.15 -0.26
N LYS A 75 6.14 -8.97 0.16
CA LYS A 75 5.84 -8.44 1.50
C LYS A 75 6.40 -9.34 2.60
N LYS A 76 6.17 -10.65 2.51
CA LYS A 76 6.71 -11.62 3.48
C LYS A 76 8.23 -11.60 3.52
N GLU A 77 8.89 -11.55 2.36
CA GLU A 77 10.36 -11.50 2.25
C GLU A 77 10.94 -10.22 2.89
N TYR A 78 10.36 -9.06 2.61
CA TYR A 78 10.87 -7.80 3.17
C TYR A 78 10.57 -7.68 4.67
N LEU A 79 9.43 -8.19 5.13
CA LEU A 79 9.12 -8.23 6.57
C LEU A 79 10.05 -9.18 7.32
N SER A 80 10.43 -10.34 6.75
CA SER A 80 11.40 -11.22 7.41
C SER A 80 12.82 -10.64 7.41
N ARG A 81 13.18 -9.87 6.37
CA ARG A 81 14.50 -9.25 6.24
C ARG A 81 14.69 -7.97 7.06
N PHE A 82 13.65 -7.14 7.18
CA PHE A 82 13.73 -5.80 7.76
C PHE A 82 12.75 -5.58 8.93
N GLY A 83 11.87 -6.52 9.23
CA GLY A 83 10.97 -6.48 10.39
C GLY A 83 11.68 -6.95 11.65
N LYS A 84 12.48 -6.07 12.26
CA LYS A 84 12.90 -6.15 13.66
C LYS A 84 12.39 -4.92 14.39
#